data_AF-A0A938PQR0-F1
#
_entry.id   AF-A0A938PQR0-F1
#
_cell.length_a   1.000
_cell.length_b   1.000
_cell.length_c   1.000
_cell.angle_alpha   90.00
_cell.angle_beta   90.00
_cell.angle_gamma   90.00
#
_symmetry.space_group_name_H-M   'P 1'
#
loop_
_entity.id
_entity.type
_entity.pdbx_description
1 polymer ?
#
loop_
_entity_poly.entity_id
_entity_poly.type
_entity_poly.pdbx_seq_one_letter_code
_entity_poly.pdbx_strand_id
1 'polypeptide(L)'
;MAFTPPERDIHFLLHDVFRLPDEWQTIPALADFTADVVDAVIQEGGRVASEVLSPLNQVADSEGCTWNNGVVTTPSGFREGFASFVQGGWLGLSGNPQYDGQGMPKTLGCLVEEMFWAANPSLYLYGTLSVGAALCIDSHGTAAQKAMYLPRLYSGEWTGTMCLTEAHAGTDL
;
A
#
# COMPACT_ATOMS: atom_id res chain seq x y z
N MET A 1 -21.62 2.19 -1.46
CA MET A 1 -21.73 0.94 -2.24
C MET A 1 -20.59 0.04 -1.80
N ALA A 2 -20.80 -1.26 -1.59
CA ALA A 2 -19.73 -2.16 -1.17
C ALA A 2 -18.81 -2.49 -2.35
N PHE A 3 -17.51 -2.45 -2.14
CA PHE A 3 -16.50 -2.87 -3.12
C PHE A 3 -16.46 -4.41 -3.22
N THR A 4 -16.39 -4.93 -4.44
CA THR A 4 -16.20 -6.36 -4.70
C THR A 4 -14.87 -6.56 -5.43
N PRO A 5 -13.91 -7.29 -4.84
CA PRO A 5 -12.62 -7.56 -5.49
C PRO A 5 -12.78 -8.25 -6.85
N PRO A 6 -12.09 -7.79 -7.91
CA PRO A 6 -12.17 -8.39 -9.24
C PRO A 6 -11.26 -9.63 -9.37
N GLU A 7 -11.32 -10.56 -8.42
CA GLU A 7 -10.38 -11.71 -8.31
C GLU A 7 -10.28 -12.48 -9.63
N ARG A 8 -11.40 -12.74 -10.31
CA ARG A 8 -11.39 -13.47 -11.59
C ARG A 8 -10.51 -12.80 -12.65
N ASP A 9 -10.57 -11.47 -12.76
CA ASP A 9 -9.81 -10.74 -13.76
C ASP A 9 -8.32 -10.70 -13.38
N ILE A 10 -8.03 -10.48 -12.09
CA ILE A 10 -6.68 -10.53 -11.54
C ILE A 10 -6.03 -11.91 -11.80
N HIS A 11 -6.73 -13.01 -11.49
CA HIS A 11 -6.21 -14.36 -11.72
C HIS A 11 -6.01 -14.65 -13.21
N PHE A 12 -6.93 -14.22 -14.08
CA PHE A 12 -6.77 -14.38 -15.53
C PHE A 12 -5.50 -13.67 -16.04
N LEU A 13 -5.26 -12.43 -15.59
CA LEU A 13 -4.04 -11.70 -15.98
C LEU A 13 -2.78 -12.37 -15.42
N LEU A 14 -2.79 -12.75 -14.14
CA LEU A 14 -1.64 -13.36 -13.46
C LEU A 14 -1.24 -14.71 -14.06
N HIS A 15 -2.22 -15.59 -14.26
CA HIS A 15 -1.97 -17.01 -14.58
C HIS A 15 -2.11 -17.34 -16.06
N ASP A 16 -3.07 -16.72 -16.77
CA ASP A 16 -3.37 -17.11 -18.16
C ASP A 16 -2.67 -16.20 -19.18
N VAL A 17 -2.61 -14.90 -18.90
CA VAL A 17 -2.01 -13.91 -19.83
C VAL A 17 -0.51 -13.77 -19.62
N PHE A 18 -0.10 -13.37 -18.42
CA PHE A 18 1.29 -13.04 -18.13
C PHE A 18 2.08 -14.20 -17.52
N ARG A 19 1.40 -15.20 -16.95
CA ARG A 19 2.01 -16.37 -16.32
C ARG A 19 3.09 -15.98 -15.31
N LEU A 20 2.84 -14.94 -14.53
CA LEU A 20 3.86 -14.31 -13.68
C LEU A 20 4.46 -15.25 -12.64
N PRO A 21 3.69 -16.14 -11.96
CA PRO A 21 4.29 -17.08 -11.03
C PRO A 21 5.32 -18.02 -11.69
N ASP A 22 5.08 -18.47 -12.92
CA ASP A 22 6.03 -19.28 -13.67
C ASP A 22 7.31 -18.48 -13.98
N GLU A 23 7.16 -17.22 -14.41
CA GLU A 23 8.29 -16.34 -14.71
C GLU A 23 9.10 -15.99 -13.44
N TRP A 24 8.44 -15.74 -12.31
CA TRP A 24 9.10 -15.44 -11.03
C TRP A 24 9.94 -16.60 -10.52
N GLN A 25 9.55 -17.85 -10.77
CA GLN A 25 10.36 -19.03 -10.43
C GLN A 25 11.71 -19.06 -11.17
N THR A 26 11.82 -18.37 -12.32
CA THR A 26 13.09 -18.27 -13.05
C THR A 26 14.03 -17.20 -12.47
N ILE A 27 13.53 -16.36 -11.55
CA ILE A 27 14.27 -15.29 -10.92
C ILE A 27 14.56 -15.71 -9.47
N PRO A 28 15.83 -16.01 -9.10
CA PRO A 28 16.15 -16.55 -7.77
C PRO A 28 15.64 -15.70 -6.59
N ALA A 29 15.60 -14.38 -6.75
CA ALA A 29 15.09 -13.47 -5.71
C ALA A 29 13.57 -13.52 -5.52
N LEU A 30 12.83 -14.11 -6.47
CA LEU A 30 11.37 -14.18 -6.48
C LEU A 30 10.84 -15.62 -6.45
N ALA A 31 11.71 -16.62 -6.34
CA ALA A 31 11.34 -18.03 -6.45
C ALA A 31 10.37 -18.51 -5.35
N ASP A 32 10.33 -17.80 -4.22
CA ASP A 32 9.42 -18.10 -3.10
C ASP A 32 7.98 -17.61 -3.34
N PHE A 33 7.72 -16.81 -4.39
CA PHE A 33 6.39 -16.30 -4.73
C PHE A 33 5.67 -17.23 -5.70
N THR A 34 5.32 -18.41 -5.19
CA THR A 34 4.57 -19.43 -5.92
C THR A 34 3.11 -19.01 -6.17
N ALA A 35 2.44 -19.66 -7.12
CA ALA A 35 1.06 -19.35 -7.48
C ALA A 35 0.09 -19.34 -6.28
N ASP A 36 0.20 -20.31 -5.38
CA ASP A 36 -0.61 -20.42 -4.17
C ASP A 36 -0.34 -19.28 -3.17
N VAL A 37 0.92 -18.88 -2.99
CA VAL A 37 1.28 -17.71 -2.15
C VAL A 37 0.68 -16.44 -2.74
N VAL A 38 0.81 -16.27 -4.05
CA VAL A 38 0.33 -15.09 -4.79
C VAL A 38 -1.20 -14.99 -4.71
N ASP A 39 -1.89 -16.10 -4.93
CA ASP A 39 -3.35 -16.17 -4.86
C ASP A 39 -3.86 -15.87 -3.44
N ALA A 40 -3.19 -16.38 -2.41
CA ALA A 40 -3.53 -16.08 -1.02
C ALA A 40 -3.36 -14.58 -0.71
N VAL A 41 -2.32 -13.94 -1.23
CA VAL A 41 -2.08 -12.50 -1.06
C VAL A 41 -3.18 -11.67 -1.76
N ILE A 42 -3.57 -12.04 -2.99
CA ILE A 42 -4.67 -11.37 -3.70
C ILE A 42 -5.98 -11.52 -2.93
N GLN A 43 -6.31 -12.73 -2.48
CA GLN A 43 -7.54 -13.00 -1.75
C GLN A 43 -7.60 -12.19 -0.45
N GLU A 44 -6.53 -12.19 0.34
CA GLU A 44 -6.49 -11.45 1.61
C GLU A 44 -6.46 -9.93 1.39
N GLY A 45 -5.80 -9.45 0.33
CA GLY A 45 -5.86 -8.05 -0.09
C GLY A 45 -7.28 -7.64 -0.50
N GLY A 46 -7.99 -8.49 -1.23
CA GLY A 46 -9.39 -8.29 -1.60
C GLY A 46 -10.32 -8.25 -0.38
N ARG A 47 -10.10 -9.14 0.60
CA ARG A 47 -10.83 -9.13 1.86
C ARG A 47 -10.62 -7.83 2.63
N VAL A 48 -9.37 -7.37 2.77
CA VAL A 48 -9.06 -6.10 3.43
C VAL A 48 -9.70 -4.92 2.70
N ALA A 49 -9.62 -4.89 1.36
CA ALA A 49 -10.25 -3.85 0.55
C ALA A 49 -11.77 -3.79 0.78
N SER A 50 -12.45 -4.93 0.78
CA SER A 50 -13.91 -5.01 0.89
C SER A 50 -14.43 -4.85 2.32
N GLU A 51 -13.75 -5.40 3.33
CA GLU A 51 -14.24 -5.46 4.71
C GLU A 51 -13.69 -4.32 5.60
N VAL A 52 -12.52 -3.77 5.29
CA VAL A 52 -11.89 -2.71 6.10
C VAL A 52 -11.97 -1.36 5.40
N LEU A 53 -11.52 -1.26 4.15
CA LEU A 53 -11.38 0.02 3.45
C LEU A 53 -12.74 0.54 2.95
N SER A 54 -13.47 -0.29 2.21
CA SER A 54 -14.70 0.09 1.52
C SER A 54 -15.79 0.68 2.44
N PRO A 55 -16.06 0.12 3.64
CA PRO A 55 -17.08 0.68 4.53
C PRO A 55 -16.78 2.11 4.99
N LEU A 56 -15.50 2.48 5.04
CA LEU A 56 -15.06 3.80 5.48
C LEU A 56 -15.10 4.86 4.37
N ASN A 57 -15.28 4.47 3.12
CA ASN A 57 -15.16 5.40 1.99
C ASN A 57 -16.24 6.49 2.00
N GLN A 58 -17.50 6.10 2.25
CA GLN A 58 -18.60 7.06 2.31
C GLN A 58 -18.54 7.95 3.56
N VAL A 59 -18.08 7.39 4.69
CA VAL A 59 -17.84 8.15 5.92
C VAL A 59 -16.78 9.23 5.67
N ALA A 60 -15.70 8.86 4.98
CA ALA A 60 -14.60 9.77 4.64
C ALA A 60 -15.07 11.03 3.91
N ASP A 61 -15.90 10.83 2.87
CA ASP A 61 -16.43 11.91 2.04
C ASP A 61 -17.38 12.81 2.83
N SER A 62 -18.24 12.21 3.66
CA SER A 62 -19.25 12.96 4.41
C SER A 62 -18.68 13.80 5.55
N GLU A 63 -17.63 13.33 6.23
CA GLU A 63 -17.06 13.98 7.41
C GLU A 63 -15.87 14.88 7.07
N GLY A 64 -15.02 14.43 6.14
CA GLY A 64 -13.74 15.08 5.83
C GLY A 64 -12.77 15.14 7.01
N CYS A 65 -11.62 15.79 6.80
CA CYS A 65 -10.69 16.11 7.88
C CYS A 65 -10.99 17.49 8.46
N THR A 66 -10.85 17.64 9.78
CA THR A 66 -10.92 18.95 10.44
C THR A 66 -9.56 19.36 10.96
N TRP A 67 -9.31 20.67 10.98
CA TRP A 67 -8.07 21.23 11.50
C TRP A 67 -8.38 22.18 12.65
N ASN A 68 -7.66 22.03 13.76
CA ASN A 68 -7.74 22.92 14.92
C ASN A 68 -6.36 23.07 15.56
N ASN A 69 -5.79 24.28 15.52
CA ASN A 69 -4.55 24.65 16.20
C ASN A 69 -3.38 23.66 15.97
N GLY A 70 -3.14 23.29 14.71
CA GLY A 70 -2.04 22.40 14.32
C GLY A 70 -2.37 20.90 14.45
N VAL A 71 -3.57 20.54 14.94
CA VAL A 71 -4.03 19.16 14.99
C VAL A 71 -5.04 18.91 13.87
N VAL A 72 -4.80 17.87 13.08
CA VAL A 72 -5.75 17.36 12.09
C VAL A 72 -6.49 16.16 12.69
N THR A 73 -7.81 16.18 12.66
CA THR A 73 -8.66 15.04 13.05
C THR A 73 -9.24 14.40 11.80
N THR A 74 -9.03 13.10 11.63
CA THR A 74 -9.52 12.31 10.50
C THR A 74 -10.98 11.89 10.70
N PRO A 75 -11.68 11.47 9.64
CA PRO A 75 -13.02 10.90 9.75
C PRO A 75 -13.11 9.75 10.75
N SER A 76 -14.32 9.52 11.25
CA SER A 76 -14.65 8.42 12.15
C SER A 76 -14.25 7.07 11.54
N GLY A 77 -13.59 6.23 12.34
CA GLY A 77 -13.12 4.91 11.90
C GLY A 77 -11.82 4.89 11.10
N PHE A 78 -11.28 6.04 10.65
CA PHE A 78 -10.01 6.05 9.89
C PHE A 78 -8.83 5.56 10.70
N ARG A 79 -8.75 5.91 11.98
CA ARG A 79 -7.64 5.48 12.84
C ARG A 79 -7.64 3.96 13.00
N GLU A 80 -8.81 3.38 13.27
CA GLU A 80 -8.99 1.95 13.44
C GLU A 80 -8.79 1.21 12.12
N GLY A 81 -9.37 1.71 11.03
CA GLY A 81 -9.18 1.16 9.69
C GLY A 81 -7.73 1.19 9.24
N PHE A 82 -7.02 2.29 9.47
CA PHE A 82 -5.58 2.39 9.17
C PHE A 82 -4.78 1.41 10.04
N ALA A 83 -5.09 1.29 11.33
CA ALA A 83 -4.41 0.33 12.21
C ALA A 83 -4.61 -1.12 11.75
N SER A 84 -5.84 -1.53 11.42
CA SER A 84 -6.13 -2.87 10.88
C SER A 84 -5.45 -3.11 9.54
N PHE A 85 -5.38 -2.08 8.70
CA PHE A 85 -4.66 -2.13 7.44
C PHE A 85 -3.16 -2.36 7.66
N VAL A 86 -2.46 -1.52 8.44
CA VAL A 86 -1.00 -1.66 8.61
C VAL A 86 -0.60 -2.92 9.38
N GLN A 87 -1.47 -3.45 10.25
CA GLN A 87 -1.26 -4.74 10.92
C GLN A 87 -1.12 -5.93 9.95
N GLY A 88 -1.71 -5.84 8.75
CA GLY A 88 -1.53 -6.83 7.69
C GLY A 88 -0.19 -6.74 6.96
N GLY A 89 0.66 -5.77 7.30
CA GLY A 89 1.97 -5.58 6.67
C GLY A 89 1.91 -5.00 5.25
N TRP A 90 0.76 -4.48 4.80
CA TRP A 90 0.53 -4.06 3.42
C TRP A 90 1.42 -2.91 2.95
N LEU A 91 1.93 -2.07 3.85
CA LEU A 91 2.89 -1.01 3.49
C LEU A 91 4.29 -1.55 3.19
N GLY A 92 4.63 -2.71 3.76
CA GLY A 92 5.89 -3.40 3.52
C GLY A 92 5.82 -4.45 2.42
N LEU A 93 4.68 -4.61 1.71
CA LEU A 93 4.43 -5.72 0.79
C LEU A 93 5.54 -5.90 -0.26
N SER A 94 5.90 -4.83 -0.96
CA SER A 94 7.06 -4.82 -1.88
C SER A 94 8.31 -4.15 -1.28
N GLY A 95 8.32 -3.94 0.04
CA GLY A 95 9.41 -3.28 0.74
C GLY A 95 10.69 -4.12 0.77
N ASN A 96 11.83 -3.46 0.97
CA ASN A 96 13.15 -4.10 1.01
C ASN A 96 13.27 -5.12 2.17
N PRO A 97 13.51 -6.42 1.88
CA PRO A 97 13.64 -7.46 2.92
C PRO A 97 14.79 -7.29 3.90
N GLN A 98 15.83 -6.51 3.55
CA GLN A 98 16.93 -6.21 4.48
C GLN A 98 16.51 -5.29 5.63
N TYR A 99 15.34 -4.65 5.50
CA TYR A 99 14.81 -3.68 6.46
C TYR A 99 13.35 -3.98 6.79
N ASP A 100 13.02 -5.26 6.98
CA ASP A 100 11.70 -5.77 7.41
C ASP A 100 10.55 -5.63 6.40
N GLY A 101 10.85 -5.35 5.13
CA GLY A 101 9.89 -5.49 4.03
C GLY A 101 9.67 -6.95 3.63
N GLN A 102 8.60 -7.22 2.88
CA GLN A 102 8.24 -8.58 2.44
C GLN A 102 8.84 -8.95 1.07
N GLY A 103 9.35 -7.98 0.30
CA GLY A 103 10.07 -8.23 -0.95
C GLY A 103 9.22 -8.72 -2.13
N MET A 104 7.89 -8.63 -2.04
CA MET A 104 7.02 -9.13 -3.11
C MET A 104 7.23 -8.36 -4.42
N PRO A 105 7.06 -9.02 -5.59
CA PRO A 105 7.18 -8.38 -6.89
C PRO A 105 6.28 -7.15 -6.99
N LYS A 106 6.78 -6.05 -7.58
CA LYS A 106 5.98 -4.82 -7.71
C LYS A 106 4.70 -5.03 -8.52
N THR A 107 4.70 -5.95 -9.48
CA THR A 107 3.50 -6.33 -10.25
C THR A 107 2.40 -6.92 -9.36
N LEU A 108 2.73 -7.76 -8.38
CA LEU A 108 1.77 -8.23 -7.37
C LEU A 108 1.32 -7.07 -6.48
N GLY A 109 2.26 -6.23 -6.03
CA GLY A 109 1.94 -5.01 -5.29
C GLY A 109 0.91 -4.15 -6.02
N CYS A 110 1.11 -3.84 -7.29
CA CYS A 110 0.18 -3.03 -8.08
C CYS A 110 -1.26 -3.58 -8.09
N LEU A 111 -1.44 -4.89 -8.23
CA LEU A 111 -2.77 -5.53 -8.24
C LEU A 111 -3.49 -5.39 -6.88
N VAL A 112 -2.73 -5.55 -5.79
CA VAL A 112 -3.25 -5.34 -4.43
C VAL A 112 -3.58 -3.87 -4.19
N GLU A 113 -2.68 -2.96 -4.59
CA GLU A 113 -2.86 -1.51 -4.45
C GLU A 113 -4.08 -1.01 -5.25
N GLU A 114 -4.35 -1.57 -6.44
CA GLU A 114 -5.53 -1.24 -7.24
C GLU A 114 -6.82 -1.48 -6.44
N MET A 115 -6.93 -2.62 -5.76
CA MET A 115 -8.10 -2.92 -4.93
C MET A 115 -8.25 -1.94 -3.77
N PHE A 116 -7.14 -1.53 -3.14
CA PHE A 116 -7.16 -0.55 -2.06
C PHE A 116 -7.58 0.84 -2.55
N TRP A 117 -7.05 1.29 -3.69
CA TRP A 117 -7.45 2.54 -4.34
C TRP A 117 -8.93 2.54 -4.70
N ALA A 118 -9.44 1.45 -5.28
CA ALA A 118 -10.84 1.34 -5.67
C ALA A 118 -11.78 1.29 -4.45
N ALA A 119 -11.35 0.66 -3.35
CA ALA A 119 -12.15 0.54 -2.14
C ALA A 119 -12.25 1.85 -1.35
N ASN A 120 -11.12 2.52 -1.09
CA ASN A 120 -11.08 3.78 -0.35
C ASN A 120 -9.79 4.56 -0.66
N PRO A 121 -9.82 5.46 -1.65
CA PRO A 121 -8.64 6.23 -2.03
C PRO A 121 -8.15 7.15 -0.91
N SER A 122 -9.06 7.71 -0.13
CA SER A 122 -8.74 8.67 0.94
C SER A 122 -7.98 8.01 2.10
N LEU A 123 -8.36 6.79 2.49
CA LEU A 123 -7.63 6.03 3.52
C LEU A 123 -6.32 5.46 2.97
N TYR A 124 -6.35 4.89 1.77
CA TYR A 124 -5.15 4.27 1.18
C TYR A 124 -4.07 5.31 0.85
N LEU A 125 -4.43 6.58 0.62
CA LEU A 125 -3.47 7.68 0.41
C LEU A 125 -2.43 7.80 1.54
N TYR A 126 -2.83 7.60 2.81
CA TYR A 126 -1.89 7.59 3.94
C TYR A 126 -0.84 6.48 3.79
N GLY A 127 -1.26 5.32 3.28
CA GLY A 127 -0.38 4.19 3.04
C GLY A 127 0.54 4.40 1.85
N THR A 128 -0.01 4.72 0.68
CA THR A 128 0.76 4.84 -0.57
C THR A 128 1.81 5.95 -0.53
N LEU A 129 1.54 7.08 0.14
CA LEU A 129 2.54 8.14 0.36
C LEU A 129 3.69 7.67 1.24
N SER A 130 3.40 6.82 2.23
CA SER A 130 4.41 6.21 3.09
C SER A 130 5.27 5.20 2.32
N VAL A 131 4.66 4.39 1.45
CA VAL A 131 5.38 3.48 0.53
C VAL A 131 6.29 4.27 -0.42
N GLY A 132 5.79 5.37 -1.00
CA GLY A 132 6.59 6.24 -1.88
C GLY A 132 7.78 6.88 -1.16
N ALA A 133 7.57 7.37 0.06
CA ALA A 133 8.65 7.90 0.89
C ALA A 133 9.69 6.82 1.23
N ALA A 134 9.26 5.61 1.56
CA ALA A 134 10.15 4.48 1.82
C ALA A 134 10.97 4.12 0.58
N LEU A 135 10.36 4.08 -0.61
CA LEU A 135 11.06 3.82 -1.87
C LEU A 135 12.16 4.86 -2.16
N CYS A 136 11.89 6.14 -1.92
CA CYS A 136 12.87 7.22 -2.07
C CYS A 136 14.05 7.04 -1.10
N ILE A 137 13.77 6.76 0.16
CA ILE A 137 14.80 6.53 1.19
C ILE A 137 15.60 5.26 0.89
N ASP A 138 14.96 4.19 0.43
CA ASP A 138 15.68 2.97 0.06
C ASP A 138 16.58 3.17 -1.15
N SER A 139 16.15 3.99 -2.12
CA SER A 139 16.96 4.26 -3.32
C SER A 139 18.13 5.19 -3.05
N HIS A 140 17.96 6.18 -2.17
CA HIS A 140 18.90 7.31 -2.05
C HIS A 140 19.48 7.54 -0.65
N GLY A 141 18.90 6.90 0.37
CA GLY A 141 19.33 7.06 1.75
C GLY A 141 20.66 6.36 2.05
N THR A 142 21.40 6.91 3.00
CA THR A 142 22.54 6.25 3.63
C THR A 142 22.09 5.01 4.42
N ALA A 143 23.00 4.08 4.72
CA ALA A 143 22.67 2.90 5.53
C ALA A 143 22.01 3.25 6.88
N ALA A 144 22.46 4.33 7.52
CA ALA A 144 21.87 4.82 8.77
C ALA A 144 20.44 5.35 8.57
N GLN A 145 20.16 6.06 7.47
CA GLN A 145 18.81 6.51 7.15
C GLN A 145 17.88 5.32 6.86
N LYS A 146 18.33 4.36 6.05
CA LYS A 146 17.53 3.17 5.74
C LYS A 146 17.15 2.37 6.99
N ALA A 147 18.14 2.08 7.84
CA ALA A 147 17.93 1.37 9.10
C ALA A 147 16.99 2.10 10.07
N MET A 148 16.97 3.44 10.03
CA MET A 148 16.08 4.24 10.87
C MET A 148 14.65 4.31 10.31
N TYR A 149 14.50 4.58 9.01
CA TYR A 149 13.19 4.95 8.47
C TYR A 149 12.42 3.77 7.88
N LEU A 150 13.08 2.85 7.18
CA LEU A 150 12.36 1.82 6.41
C LEU A 150 11.51 0.89 7.29
N PRO A 151 12.01 0.32 8.41
CA PRO A 151 11.19 -0.55 9.24
C PRO A 151 9.94 0.15 9.79
N ARG A 152 10.06 1.44 10.14
CA ARG A 152 8.96 2.24 10.70
C ARG A 152 7.93 2.66 9.66
N LEU A 153 8.36 2.89 8.42
CA LEU A 153 7.47 3.19 7.30
C LEU A 153 6.75 1.93 6.82
N TYR A 154 7.45 0.79 6.72
CA TYR A 154 6.85 -0.49 6.32
C TYR A 154 5.87 -1.04 7.36
N SER A 155 6.11 -0.81 8.65
CA SER A 155 5.18 -1.20 9.73
C SER A 155 3.98 -0.27 9.86
N GLY A 156 4.05 0.94 9.27
CA GLY A 156 3.06 1.99 9.47
C GLY A 156 3.12 2.67 10.84
N GLU A 157 4.17 2.43 11.64
CA GLU A 157 4.44 3.21 12.86
C GLU A 157 4.58 4.69 12.51
N TRP A 158 5.33 4.98 11.44
CA TRP A 158 5.47 6.31 10.86
C TRP A 158 4.84 6.35 9.47
N THR A 159 4.32 7.52 9.11
CA THR A 159 3.84 7.80 7.76
C THR A 159 4.77 8.77 7.04
N GLY A 160 4.78 8.71 5.71
CA GLY A 160 5.55 9.60 4.84
C GLY A 160 4.68 10.48 3.96
N THR A 161 5.25 11.56 3.45
CA THR A 161 4.64 12.40 2.42
C THR A 161 5.74 13.09 1.58
N MET A 162 5.33 13.72 0.48
CA MET A 162 6.19 14.51 -0.38
C MET A 162 5.74 15.98 -0.34
N CYS A 163 6.60 16.86 0.14
CA CYS A 163 6.35 18.30 0.19
C CYS A 163 7.05 18.97 -0.99
N LEU A 164 6.36 19.05 -2.13
CA LEU A 164 6.93 19.54 -3.39
C LEU A 164 6.40 20.94 -3.73
N THR A 165 5.07 21.07 -3.86
CA THR A 165 4.38 22.27 -4.36
C THR A 165 4.35 23.41 -3.34
N GLU A 166 4.52 24.64 -3.82
CA GLU A 166 4.31 25.88 -3.07
C GLU A 166 3.24 26.75 -3.75
N ALA A 167 2.72 27.78 -3.07
CA ALA A 167 1.63 28.62 -3.59
C ALA A 167 1.94 29.29 -4.94
N HIS A 168 3.22 29.43 -5.29
CA HIS A 168 3.70 30.04 -6.54
C HIS A 168 4.45 29.05 -7.45
N ALA A 169 4.58 27.77 -7.07
CA ALA A 169 5.34 26.75 -7.79
C ALA A 169 4.59 25.41 -7.80
N GLY A 170 4.08 25.03 -8.97
CA GLY A 170 3.31 23.80 -9.19
C GLY A 170 3.93 22.94 -10.28
N THR A 171 3.49 23.10 -11.52
CA THR A 171 4.10 22.42 -12.68
C THR A 171 5.51 22.93 -13.01
N ASP A 172 5.87 24.10 -12.47
CA ASP A 172 7.19 24.75 -12.59
C ASP A 172 7.86 24.70 -11.21
N LEU A 173 8.51 23.56 -10.90
CA LEU A 173 9.20 23.26 -9.65
C LEU A 173 10.71 23.19 -9.84
#